data_AF-A0A2H6MTY3-F1
#
_entry.id   AF-A0A2H6MTY3-F1
#
_cell.length_a   1.000
_cell.length_b   1.000
_cell.length_c   1.000
_cell.angle_alpha   90.00
_cell.angle_beta   90.00
_cell.angle_gamma   90.00
#
_symmetry.space_group_name_H-M   'P 1'
#
loop_
_entity.id
_entity.type
_entity.pdbx_description
1 polymer ?
#
loop_
_entity_poly.entity_id
_entity_poly.type
_entity_poly.pdbx_seq_one_letter_code
_entity_poly.pdbx_strand_id
1 'polypeptide(L)'
;ITNIQEIDIETGTWADYNPMTIKWKGQRKRFRWTLNSTILKEKDFIQKMKKELDFFFKENRTEDTSIQNLWDTMKAYSRALVIDYIKITNKKKREALKTLEDDCKRLETELQETPLKKDIKIQMDTVKHKMGLMEKEELAQKIRGAKQNYFEDAYIPGR
;
A
#
# COMPACT_ATOMS: atom_id res chain seq x y z
N ILE A 1 20.60 0.35 -22.42
CA ILE A 1 20.43 -1.13 -22.44
C ILE A 1 21.49 -1.84 -21.57
N THR A 2 22.59 -1.17 -21.17
CA THR A 2 23.75 -1.75 -20.47
C THR A 2 23.63 -2.03 -18.97
N ASN A 3 22.44 -1.97 -18.35
CA ASN A 3 22.27 -2.17 -16.89
C ASN A 3 21.42 -3.38 -16.49
N ILE A 4 20.91 -4.17 -17.43
CA ILE A 4 20.10 -5.35 -17.13
C ILE A 4 21.02 -6.48 -16.63
N GLN A 5 20.66 -7.10 -15.51
CA GLN A 5 21.41 -8.18 -14.88
C GLN A 5 20.79 -9.55 -15.14
N GLU A 6 19.48 -9.67 -15.06
CA GLU A 6 18.77 -10.95 -15.19
C GLU A 6 17.38 -10.72 -15.76
N ILE A 7 16.92 -11.65 -16.59
CA ILE A 7 15.55 -11.69 -17.12
C ILE A 7 15.08 -13.14 -16.96
N ASP A 8 14.06 -13.34 -16.12
CA ASP A 8 13.47 -14.64 -15.84
C ASP A 8 12.02 -14.66 -16.28
N ILE A 9 11.59 -15.79 -16.86
CA ILE A 9 10.19 -16.07 -17.15
C ILE A 9 9.66 -16.88 -15.95
N GLU A 10 8.76 -16.28 -15.17
CA GLU A 10 8.14 -16.90 -14.00
C GLU A 10 6.98 -17.81 -14.39
N THR A 11 6.56 -18.69 -13.47
CA THR A 11 5.45 -19.60 -13.69
C THR A 11 4.11 -18.86 -13.69
N GLY A 12 3.26 -19.15 -14.70
CA GLY A 12 1.93 -18.57 -14.84
C GLY A 12 1.01 -18.98 -13.70
N THR A 13 0.89 -18.12 -12.68
CA THR A 13 0.02 -18.35 -11.51
C THR A 13 -1.36 -17.71 -11.64
N TRP A 14 -1.58 -16.82 -12.62
CA TRP A 14 -2.83 -16.05 -12.75
C TRP A 14 -3.38 -15.91 -14.19
N ALA A 15 -2.54 -15.91 -15.23
CA ALA A 15 -2.98 -15.71 -16.62
C ALA A 15 -2.39 -16.77 -17.57
N ASP A 16 -2.93 -16.86 -18.79
CA ASP A 16 -2.41 -17.70 -19.89
C ASP A 16 -1.00 -17.26 -20.38
N TYR A 17 -0.44 -16.21 -19.77
CA TYR A 17 0.89 -15.70 -20.04
C TYR A 17 1.78 -15.86 -18.80
N ASN A 18 3.03 -16.25 -19.03
CA ASN A 18 4.05 -16.33 -17.99
C ASN A 18 4.62 -14.92 -17.71
N PRO A 19 4.57 -14.42 -16.45
CA PRO A 19 5.15 -13.13 -16.11
C PRO A 19 6.67 -13.12 -16.34
N MET A 20 7.23 -11.98 -16.75
CA MET A 20 8.68 -11.80 -16.87
C MET A 20 9.20 -10.88 -15.77
N THR A 21 10.24 -11.32 -15.08
CA THR A 21 10.94 -10.55 -14.05
C THR A 21 12.27 -10.08 -14.60
N ILE A 22 12.50 -8.77 -14.57
CA ILE A 22 13.74 -8.14 -15.02
C ILE A 22 14.45 -7.59 -13.79
N LYS A 23 15.68 -8.04 -13.51
CA LYS A 23 16.58 -7.42 -12.54
C LYS A 23 17.59 -6.55 -13.28
N TRP A 24 17.78 -5.31 -12.84
CA TRP A 24 18.78 -4.41 -13.41
C TRP A 24 19.47 -3.60 -12.32
N LYS A 25 20.71 -3.17 -12.58
CA LYS A 25 21.45 -2.22 -11.73
C LYS A 25 20.78 -0.86 -11.83
N GLY A 26 19.75 -0.65 -11.01
CA GLY A 26 19.12 0.65 -10.81
C GLY A 26 20.07 1.61 -10.09
N GLN A 27 19.89 2.92 -10.29
CA GLN A 27 20.51 3.91 -9.41
C GLN A 27 19.83 3.88 -8.04
N ARG A 28 20.59 4.03 -6.96
CA ARG A 28 20.05 4.20 -5.60
C ARG A 28 19.15 5.43 -5.57
N LYS A 29 17.83 5.23 -5.64
CA LYS A 29 16.87 6.30 -5.42
C LYS A 29 16.92 6.73 -3.97
N ARG A 30 17.01 8.04 -3.73
CA ARG A 30 16.83 8.61 -2.39
C ARG A 30 15.39 8.31 -1.98
N PHE A 31 15.21 7.57 -0.89
CA PHE A 31 13.87 7.27 -0.39
C PHE A 31 13.28 8.53 0.22
N ARG A 32 12.39 9.18 -0.53
CA ARG A 32 11.58 10.29 -0.03
C ARG A 32 10.25 9.72 0.43
N TRP A 33 9.98 9.84 1.73
CA TRP A 33 8.65 9.50 2.24
C TRP A 33 7.61 10.37 1.56
N THR A 34 6.54 9.74 1.08
CA THR A 34 5.43 10.40 0.42
C THR A 34 4.15 9.97 1.12
N LEU A 35 3.30 10.95 1.43
CA LEU A 35 1.99 10.71 2.03
C LEU A 35 1.06 10.09 0.98
N ASN A 36 0.39 8.99 1.31
CA ASN A 36 -0.71 8.49 0.49
C ASN A 36 -1.91 9.43 0.66
N SER A 37 -2.22 10.24 -0.35
CA SER A 37 -3.35 11.20 -0.27
C SER A 37 -4.72 10.53 -0.12
N THR A 38 -4.83 9.23 -0.38
CA THR A 38 -6.09 8.47 -0.24
C THR A 38 -6.53 8.41 1.22
N ILE A 39 -5.59 8.26 2.16
CA ILE A 39 -5.92 8.14 3.59
C ILE A 39 -6.53 9.43 4.16
N LEU A 40 -6.27 10.58 3.51
CA LEU A 40 -6.86 11.87 3.90
C LEU A 40 -8.36 11.93 3.65
N LYS A 41 -8.93 11.00 2.88
CA LYS A 41 -10.37 10.89 2.61
C LYS A 41 -11.06 9.89 3.53
N GLU A 42 -10.30 9.10 4.29
CA GLU A 42 -10.85 8.09 5.19
C GLU A 42 -11.39 8.76 6.46
N LYS A 43 -12.67 8.51 6.77
CA LYS A 43 -13.33 9.10 7.94
C LYS A 43 -12.62 8.75 9.25
N ASP A 44 -12.21 7.50 9.40
CA ASP A 44 -11.53 6.98 10.59
C ASP A 44 -10.19 7.69 10.82
N PHE A 45 -9.42 7.89 9.75
CA PHE A 45 -8.16 8.64 9.80
C PHE A 45 -8.39 10.09 10.22
N ILE A 46 -9.35 10.77 9.59
CA ILE A 46 -9.68 12.17 9.90
C ILE A 46 -10.08 12.31 11.38
N GLN A 47 -10.93 11.41 11.88
CA GLN A 47 -11.38 11.46 13.27
C GLN A 47 -10.23 11.20 14.25
N LYS A 48 -9.36 10.21 13.97
CA LYS A 48 -8.17 9.94 14.78
C LYS A 48 -7.24 11.16 14.79
N MET A 49 -6.90 11.71 13.63
CA MET A 49 -6.00 12.87 13.52
C MET A 49 -6.52 14.09 14.27
N LYS A 50 -7.82 14.40 14.16
CA LYS A 50 -8.42 15.52 14.90
C LYS A 50 -8.24 15.34 16.41
N LYS A 51 -8.61 14.16 16.93
CA LYS A 51 -8.49 13.84 18.36
C LYS A 51 -7.05 13.97 18.87
N GLU A 52 -6.09 13.42 18.13
CA GLU A 52 -4.68 13.44 18.52
C GLU A 52 -4.09 14.85 18.43
N LEU A 53 -4.47 15.65 17.43
CA LEU A 53 -4.03 17.03 17.32
C LEU A 53 -4.64 17.92 18.40
N ASP A 54 -5.91 17.75 18.74
CA ASP A 54 -6.56 18.47 19.84
C ASP A 54 -5.85 18.17 21.16
N PHE A 55 -5.51 16.91 21.41
CA PHE A 55 -4.69 16.50 22.55
C PHE A 55 -3.30 17.15 22.52
N PHE A 56 -2.61 17.11 21.38
CA PHE A 56 -1.29 17.72 21.22
C PHE A 56 -1.30 19.20 21.58
N PHE A 57 -2.25 19.98 21.05
CA PHE A 57 -2.32 21.42 21.31
C PHE A 57 -2.71 21.73 22.75
N LYS A 58 -3.53 20.91 23.40
CA LYS A 58 -3.89 21.08 24.81
C LYS A 58 -2.66 20.93 25.71
N GLU A 59 -1.81 19.94 25.45
CA GLU A 59 -0.67 19.62 26.33
C GLU A 59 0.58 20.45 26.03
N ASN A 60 0.78 20.90 24.78
CA ASN A 60 2.03 21.53 24.34
C ASN A 60 1.94 23.05 24.20
N ARG A 61 0.77 23.66 24.40
CA ARG A 61 0.61 25.12 24.32
C ARG A 61 0.83 25.73 25.70
N THR A 62 2.08 26.03 26.03
CA THR A 62 2.47 26.82 27.20
C THR A 62 2.88 28.24 26.81
N GLU A 63 2.87 29.18 27.75
CA GLU A 63 3.22 30.59 27.51
C GLU A 63 4.66 30.77 27.00
N ASP A 64 5.57 29.87 27.38
CA ASP A 64 7.00 29.93 27.03
C ASP A 64 7.36 29.22 25.71
N THR A 65 6.41 28.51 25.08
CA THR A 65 6.71 27.73 23.87
C THR A 65 6.69 28.62 22.62
N SER A 66 7.84 28.76 21.96
CA SER A 66 7.93 29.42 20.65
C SER A 66 7.00 28.76 19.63
N ILE A 67 6.29 29.59 18.85
CA ILE A 67 5.38 29.16 17.77
C ILE A 67 6.10 28.26 16.77
N GLN A 68 7.38 28.53 16.49
CA GLN A 68 8.17 27.73 15.56
C GLN A 68 8.38 26.30 16.10
N ASN A 69 8.75 26.16 17.37
CA ASN A 69 8.93 24.87 18.02
C ASN A 69 7.62 24.09 18.09
N LEU A 70 6.51 24.78 18.36
CA LEU A 70 5.18 24.18 18.36
C LEU A 70 4.83 23.63 16.96
N TRP A 71 5.08 24.41 15.91
CA TRP A 71 4.83 24.01 14.51
C TRP A 71 5.71 22.83 14.07
N ASP A 72 7.00 22.87 14.37
CA ASP A 72 7.94 21.80 14.00
C ASP A 72 7.61 20.49 14.73
N THR A 73 7.31 20.56 16.02
CA THR A 73 6.89 19.39 16.81
C THR A 73 5.55 18.85 16.33
N MET A 74 4.57 19.71 16.02
CA MET A 74 3.27 19.29 15.50
C MET A 74 3.42 18.54 14.16
N LYS A 75 4.27 19.01 13.24
CA LYS A 75 4.55 18.32 11.98
C LYS A 75 5.17 16.94 12.20
N ALA A 76 6.15 16.84 13.10
CA ALA A 76 6.80 15.57 13.43
C ALA A 76 5.80 14.58 14.04
N TYR A 77 4.98 15.05 14.98
CA TYR A 77 3.93 14.26 15.62
C TYR A 77 2.88 13.77 14.62
N SER A 78 2.36 14.68 13.78
CA SER A 78 1.40 14.35 12.73
C SER A 78 1.93 13.28 11.77
N ARG A 79 3.20 13.40 11.39
CA ARG A 79 3.86 12.41 10.52
C ARG A 79 3.99 11.05 11.20
N ALA A 80 4.34 11.01 12.48
CA ALA A 80 4.41 9.77 13.25
C ALA A 80 3.05 9.05 13.29
N LEU A 81 1.97 9.81 13.54
CA LEU A 81 0.60 9.28 13.55
C LEU A 81 0.20 8.69 12.19
N VAL A 82 0.54 9.38 11.09
CA VAL A 82 0.30 8.88 9.74
C VAL A 82 1.05 7.56 9.50
N ILE A 83 2.33 7.50 9.87
CA ILE A 83 3.16 6.30 9.66
C ILE A 83 2.58 5.12 10.45
N ASP A 84 2.18 5.33 11.70
CA ASP A 84 1.55 4.32 12.54
C ASP A 84 0.22 3.84 11.96
N TYR A 85 -0.64 4.78 11.53
CA TYR A 85 -1.91 4.45 10.89
C TYR A 85 -1.71 3.58 9.65
N ILE A 86 -0.80 3.98 8.75
CA ILE A 86 -0.50 3.22 7.53
C ILE A 86 0.05 1.84 7.88
N LYS A 87 0.93 1.73 8.88
CA LYS A 87 1.48 0.44 9.35
C LYS A 87 0.37 -0.50 9.80
N ILE A 88 -0.56 -0.01 10.63
CA ILE A 88 -1.68 -0.81 11.14
C ILE A 88 -2.61 -1.23 10.00
N THR A 89 -2.97 -0.30 9.11
CA THR A 89 -3.84 -0.58 7.97
C THR A 89 -3.21 -1.59 7.01
N ASN A 90 -1.92 -1.46 6.71
CA ASN A 90 -1.21 -2.42 5.86
C ASN A 90 -1.14 -3.80 6.51
N LYS A 91 -0.97 -3.88 7.83
CA LYS A 91 -1.02 -5.15 8.56
C LYS A 91 -2.39 -5.82 8.39
N LYS A 92 -3.48 -5.07 8.61
CA LYS A 92 -4.86 -5.57 8.41
C LYS A 92 -5.12 -6.03 6.98
N LYS A 93 -4.66 -5.26 5.98
CA LYS A 93 -4.79 -5.64 4.56
C LYS A 93 -4.07 -6.96 4.26
N ARG A 94 -2.87 -7.16 4.78
CA ARG A 94 -2.11 -8.43 4.63
C ARG A 94 -2.81 -9.61 5.29
N GLU A 95 -3.34 -9.41 6.49
CA GLU A 95 -4.10 -10.45 7.20
C GLU A 95 -5.36 -10.83 6.41
N ALA A 96 -6.12 -9.85 5.89
CA ALA A 96 -7.30 -10.10 5.07
C ALA A 96 -6.97 -10.82 3.75
N LEU A 97 -5.87 -10.45 3.08
CA LEU A 97 -5.38 -11.15 1.89
C LEU A 97 -5.04 -12.61 2.21
N LYS A 98 -4.30 -12.86 3.29
CA LYS A 98 -3.94 -14.21 3.72
C LYS A 98 -5.18 -15.06 3.98
N THR A 99 -6.19 -14.52 4.66
CA THR A 99 -7.45 -15.23 4.90
C THR A 99 -8.15 -15.59 3.58
N LEU A 100 -8.17 -14.68 2.60
CA LEU A 100 -8.78 -14.95 1.30
C LEU A 100 -7.99 -15.98 0.48
N GLU A 101 -6.66 -15.98 0.57
CA GLU A 101 -5.82 -17.02 -0.04
C GLU A 101 -6.09 -18.40 0.57
N ASP A 102 -6.18 -18.48 1.90
CA ASP A 102 -6.47 -19.72 2.61
C ASP A 102 -7.89 -20.23 2.29
N ASP A 103 -8.87 -19.32 2.20
CA ASP A 103 -10.24 -19.65 1.74
C ASP A 103 -10.26 -20.16 0.30
N CYS A 104 -9.49 -19.54 -0.60
CA CYS A 104 -9.40 -19.97 -1.99
C CYS A 104 -8.81 -21.38 -2.10
N LYS A 105 -7.75 -21.69 -1.35
CA LYS A 105 -7.15 -23.03 -1.30
C LYS A 105 -8.13 -24.07 -0.79
N ARG A 106 -8.88 -23.76 0.28
CA ARG A 106 -9.89 -24.65 0.84
C ARG A 106 -11.00 -24.96 -0.19
N LEU A 107 -11.52 -23.93 -0.86
CA LEU A 107 -12.55 -24.10 -1.89
C LEU A 107 -12.05 -24.89 -3.09
N GLU A 108 -10.78 -24.71 -3.47
CA GLU A 108 -10.15 -25.47 -4.55
C GLU A 108 -10.05 -26.97 -4.21
N THR A 109 -9.60 -27.33 -3.00
CA THR A 109 -9.57 -28.72 -2.54
C THR A 109 -10.98 -29.33 -2.53
N GLU A 110 -11.99 -28.61 -2.02
CA GLU A 110 -13.37 -29.11 -1.98
C GLU A 110 -13.96 -29.33 -3.39
N LEU A 111 -13.61 -28.47 -4.34
CA LEU A 111 -14.01 -28.61 -5.73
C LEU A 111 -13.32 -29.79 -6.43
N GLN A 112 -12.07 -30.08 -6.09
CA GLN A 112 -11.36 -31.27 -6.59
C GLN A 112 -12.03 -32.56 -6.11
N GLU A 113 -12.48 -32.61 -4.86
CA GLU A 113 -13.20 -33.76 -4.29
C GLU A 113 -14.63 -33.88 -4.81
N THR A 114 -15.29 -32.75 -5.09
CA THR A 114 -16.70 -32.71 -5.52
C THR A 114 -16.95 -31.81 -6.75
N PRO A 115 -16.59 -32.27 -7.97
CA PRO A 115 -16.56 -31.43 -9.17
C PRO A 115 -17.90 -30.87 -9.63
N LEU A 116 -19.03 -31.48 -9.21
CA LEU A 116 -20.38 -31.07 -9.64
C LEU A 116 -20.97 -29.91 -8.82
N LYS A 117 -20.35 -29.51 -7.71
CA LYS A 117 -20.85 -28.45 -6.84
C LYS A 117 -20.58 -27.05 -7.43
N LYS A 118 -21.55 -26.57 -8.22
CA LYS A 118 -21.50 -25.24 -8.87
C LYS A 118 -21.46 -24.08 -7.87
N ASP A 119 -22.02 -24.27 -6.68
CA ASP A 119 -22.02 -23.31 -5.57
C ASP A 119 -20.61 -23.01 -5.05
N ILE A 120 -19.77 -24.04 -4.85
CA ILE A 120 -18.37 -23.88 -4.44
C ILE A 120 -17.59 -23.09 -5.49
N LYS A 121 -17.81 -23.40 -6.77
CA LYS A 121 -17.17 -22.68 -7.87
C LYS A 121 -17.52 -21.19 -7.87
N ILE A 122 -18.80 -20.84 -7.68
CA ILE A 122 -19.25 -19.44 -7.58
C ILE A 122 -18.59 -18.73 -6.38
N GLN A 123 -18.48 -19.40 -5.23
CA GLN A 123 -17.81 -18.84 -4.05
C GLN A 123 -16.31 -18.60 -4.32
N MET A 124 -15.63 -19.55 -4.97
CA MET A 124 -14.22 -19.42 -5.34
C MET A 124 -14.01 -18.25 -6.30
N ASP A 125 -14.85 -18.11 -7.33
CA ASP A 125 -14.78 -16.99 -8.27
C ASP A 125 -15.01 -15.65 -7.57
N THR A 126 -15.90 -15.60 -6.59
CA THR A 126 -16.12 -14.41 -5.75
C THR A 126 -14.90 -14.07 -4.90
N VAL A 127 -14.23 -15.06 -4.30
CA VAL A 127 -12.99 -14.86 -3.52
C VAL A 127 -11.87 -14.36 -4.42
N LYS A 128 -11.65 -15.00 -5.58
CA LYS A 128 -10.66 -14.57 -6.59
C LYS A 128 -10.93 -13.15 -7.08
N HIS A 129 -12.21 -12.79 -7.28
CA HIS A 129 -12.59 -11.43 -7.65
C HIS A 129 -12.21 -10.41 -6.56
N LYS A 130 -12.49 -10.71 -5.28
CA LYS A 130 -12.11 -9.85 -4.15
C LYS A 130 -10.59 -9.67 -4.04
N MET A 131 -9.81 -10.73 -4.24
CA MET A 131 -8.35 -10.66 -4.28
C MET A 131 -7.87 -9.73 -5.40
N GLY A 132 -8.38 -9.91 -6.62
CA GLY A 132 -8.03 -9.08 -7.76
C GLY A 132 -8.41 -7.59 -7.60
N LEU A 133 -9.47 -7.28 -6.85
CA LEU A 133 -9.80 -5.88 -6.52
C LEU A 133 -8.74 -5.24 -5.61
N MET A 134 -8.23 -5.98 -4.61
CA MET A 134 -7.19 -5.47 -3.72
C MET A 134 -5.85 -5.27 -4.43
N GLU A 135 -5.47 -6.19 -5.31
CA GLU A 135 -4.26 -6.07 -6.13
C GLU A 135 -4.32 -4.86 -7.07
N LYS A 136 -5.50 -4.61 -7.68
CA LYS A 136 -5.74 -3.42 -8.50
C LYS A 136 -5.59 -2.13 -7.68
N GLU A 137 -6.08 -2.11 -6.44
CA GLU A 137 -5.91 -0.96 -5.55
C GLU A 137 -4.42 -0.70 -5.26
N GLU A 138 -3.66 -1.76 -4.93
CA GLU A 138 -2.22 -1.67 -4.67
C GLU A 138 -1.45 -1.22 -5.91
N LEU A 139 -1.76 -1.78 -7.08
CA LEU A 139 -1.17 -1.38 -8.35
C LEU A 139 -1.43 0.10 -8.65
N ALA A 140 -2.64 0.58 -8.41
CA ALA A 140 -2.97 1.99 -8.59
C ALA A 140 -2.14 2.89 -7.67
N GLN A 141 -1.86 2.48 -6.42
CA GLN A 141 -0.94 3.22 -5.54
C GLN A 141 0.50 3.21 -6.06
N LYS A 142 1.00 2.06 -6.55
CA LYS A 142 2.34 1.95 -7.14
C LYS A 142 2.49 2.85 -8.37
N ILE A 143 1.48 2.88 -9.25
CA ILE A 143 1.45 3.77 -10.42
C ILE A 143 1.48 5.24 -10.01
N ARG A 144 0.70 5.65 -8.99
CA ARG A 144 0.75 7.02 -8.47
C ARG A 144 2.14 7.40 -7.97
N GLY A 145 2.78 6.51 -7.20
CA GLY A 145 4.15 6.71 -6.75
C GLY A 145 5.15 6.82 -7.90
N ALA A 146 5.02 5.98 -8.93
CA ALA A 146 5.87 6.05 -10.12
C ALA A 146 5.71 7.37 -10.88
N LYS A 147 4.47 7.85 -11.07
CA LYS A 147 4.18 9.15 -11.71
C LYS A 147 4.76 10.32 -10.92
N GLN A 148 4.62 10.32 -9.60
CA GLN A 148 5.18 11.36 -8.74
C GLN A 148 6.70 11.41 -8.86
N ASN A 149 7.36 10.25 -8.80
CA ASN A 149 8.82 10.18 -8.95
C ASN A 149 9.28 10.71 -10.31
N TYR A 150 8.58 10.37 -11.39
CA TYR A 150 8.90 10.86 -12.73
C TYR A 150 8.76 12.39 -12.85
N PHE A 151 7.69 12.95 -12.26
CA PHE A 151 7.49 14.40 -12.25
C PHE A 151 8.59 15.12 -11.47
N GLU A 152 8.96 14.61 -10.28
CA GLU A 152 10.06 15.18 -9.50
C GLU A 152 11.40 15.10 -10.24
N ASP A 153 11.68 13.98 -10.91
CA ASP A 153 12.91 13.79 -11.70
C ASP A 153 13.00 14.79 -12.87
N ALA A 154 11.86 15.16 -13.49
CA ALA A 154 11.81 16.11 -14.61
C ALA A 154 11.92 17.59 -14.19
N TYR A 155 11.60 17.91 -12.92
CA TYR A 155 11.56 19.29 -12.42
C TYR A 155 12.84 19.75 -11.71
N ILE A 156 13.87 18.89 -11.61
CA ILE A 156 15.18 19.27 -11.05
C ILE A 156 16.02 19.88 -12.18
N PRO A 157 16.22 21.22 -12.22
CA PRO A 157 17.05 21.84 -13.24
C PRO A 157 18.52 21.51 -12.93
N GLY A 158 19.23 20.86 -13.86
CA GLY A 158 20.67 20.60 -13.75
C GLY A 158 21.11 19.14 -13.66
N ARG A 159 20.28 18.19 -14.08
CA ARG A 159 20.72 16.84 -14.50
C ARG A 159 20.48 16.63 -15.99
#